data_AF-A0A7S3F7T8-F1
#
_entry.id   AF-A0A7S3F7T8-F1
#
_cell.length_a   1.000
_cell.length_b   1.000
_cell.length_c   1.000
_cell.angle_alpha   90.00
_cell.angle_beta   90.00
_cell.angle_gamma   90.00
#
_symmetry.space_group_name_H-M   'P 1'
#
loop_
_entity.id
_entity.type
_entity.pdbx_description
1 polymer ?
#
loop_
_entity_poly.entity_id
_entity_poly.type
_entity_poly.pdbx_seq_one_letter_code
_entity_poly.pdbx_strand_id
1 'polypeptide(L)'
;APGLRGTSLEALTTGVHSAEALDMVRTHLMSLLGPQMPQSEYAMQTTAVRISKLQAAQVYAASVMFGYFLRRVDKRFQMEKQFGTFKKSTDETVAMLEELFARSKSLDELDGEDSAGLSDRNGGEGEGEGVKGEPTLQEYVESFDRQTLAETAKVVSTEGVALLQEYTNSLFGSVQDLQTEMQNVMEGKEFDSQEKMFEAMQAALEGDEIQALTLTFADQRRVILEAVAFGSFLRDTEAYVEVSHTSLLTPAPSGPGGPGAPPPPPAALT
;
A
#
# COMPACT_ATOMS: atom_id res chain seq x y z
N ALA A 1 -0.95 33.00 -23.64
CA ALA A 1 -0.87 31.55 -23.39
C ALA A 1 0.53 31.19 -22.92
N PRO A 2 0.68 30.73 -21.66
CA PRO A 2 1.77 29.85 -21.26
C PRO A 2 1.18 28.46 -21.00
N GLY A 3 1.56 27.50 -21.83
CA GLY A 3 1.10 26.12 -21.76
C GLY A 3 1.67 25.41 -20.53
N LEU A 4 0.79 24.66 -19.87
CA LEU A 4 1.07 23.67 -18.83
C LEU A 4 2.00 22.59 -19.41
N ARG A 5 3.31 22.85 -19.45
CA ARG A 5 4.32 21.82 -19.71
C ARG A 5 4.61 21.10 -18.41
N GLY A 6 4.14 19.85 -18.35
CA GLY A 6 4.91 18.78 -17.71
C GLY A 6 4.66 18.55 -16.23
N THR A 7 3.44 18.17 -15.84
CA THR A 7 3.31 17.15 -14.80
C THR A 7 3.77 15.83 -15.42
N SER A 8 5.06 15.52 -15.30
CA SER A 8 5.59 14.24 -15.78
C SER A 8 4.93 13.10 -15.00
N LEU A 9 4.17 12.23 -15.67
CA LEU A 9 3.56 11.04 -15.06
C LEU A 9 4.62 10.11 -14.43
N GLU A 10 5.84 10.13 -14.96
CA GLU A 10 6.98 9.43 -14.36
C GLU A 10 7.35 10.03 -12.99
N ALA A 11 7.36 11.36 -12.85
CA ALA A 11 7.63 11.99 -11.57
C ALA A 11 6.57 11.66 -10.51
N LEU A 12 5.33 11.35 -10.92
CA LEU A 12 4.25 10.92 -10.04
C LEU A 12 4.28 9.43 -9.69
N THR A 13 5.07 8.60 -10.40
CA THR A 13 5.08 7.14 -10.24
C THR A 13 6.47 6.60 -9.91
N THR A 14 7.48 6.84 -10.74
CA THR A 14 8.86 6.35 -10.56
C THR A 14 9.72 7.23 -9.64
N GLY A 15 9.35 8.50 -9.47
CA GLY A 15 10.03 9.42 -8.55
C GLY A 15 9.57 9.31 -7.09
N VAL A 16 8.38 8.77 -6.84
CA VAL A 16 7.76 8.71 -5.50
C VAL A 16 7.89 7.32 -4.88
N HIS A 17 7.94 6.25 -5.68
CA HIS A 17 7.91 4.87 -5.19
C HIS A 17 9.06 4.04 -5.77
N SER A 18 9.59 3.11 -4.97
CA SER A 18 10.48 2.05 -5.46
C SER A 18 9.77 1.19 -6.51
N ALA A 19 10.52 0.48 -7.36
CA ALA A 19 9.93 -0.42 -8.36
C ALA A 19 8.98 -1.45 -7.73
N GLU A 20 9.31 -1.94 -6.54
CA GLU A 20 8.50 -2.88 -5.76
C GLU A 20 7.19 -2.24 -5.26
N ALA A 21 7.23 -0.97 -4.84
CA ALA A 21 6.03 -0.24 -4.46
C ALA A 21 5.10 0.00 -5.67
N LEU A 22 5.63 0.21 -6.88
CA LEU A 22 4.80 0.31 -8.09
C LEU A 22 4.06 -0.98 -8.43
N ASP A 23 4.67 -2.14 -8.18
CA ASP A 23 4.01 -3.43 -8.37
C ASP A 23 2.85 -3.64 -7.37
N MET A 24 3.02 -3.16 -6.13
CA MET A 24 1.92 -3.14 -5.16
C MET A 24 0.78 -2.21 -5.58
N VAL A 25 1.10 -1.02 -6.10
CA VAL A 25 0.09 -0.10 -6.66
C VAL A 25 -0.66 -0.74 -7.82
N ARG A 26 0.06 -1.42 -8.72
CA ARG A 26 -0.54 -2.15 -9.83
C ARG A 26 -1.50 -3.23 -9.34
N THR A 27 -1.09 -4.00 -8.33
CA THR A 27 -1.91 -5.07 -7.74
C THR A 27 -3.18 -4.52 -7.10
N HIS A 28 -3.07 -3.43 -6.32
CA HIS A 28 -4.20 -2.72 -5.73
C HIS A 28 -5.18 -2.22 -6.80
N LEU A 29 -4.67 -1.60 -7.87
CA LEU A 29 -5.44 -1.09 -8.99
C LEU A 29 -6.20 -2.21 -9.72
N MET A 30 -5.54 -3.34 -9.99
CA MET A 30 -6.17 -4.51 -10.63
C MET A 30 -7.27 -5.11 -9.73
N SER A 31 -7.03 -5.14 -8.42
CA SER A 31 -8.03 -5.62 -7.44
C SER A 31 -9.29 -4.76 -7.41
N LEU A 32 -9.16 -3.45 -7.61
CA LEU A 32 -10.29 -2.50 -7.55
C LEU A 32 -11.09 -2.39 -8.85
N LEU A 33 -10.41 -2.46 -10.00
CA LEU A 33 -11.07 -2.44 -11.32
C LEU A 33 -11.71 -3.79 -11.67
N GLY A 34 -11.36 -4.83 -10.93
CA GLY A 34 -11.92 -6.17 -11.05
C GLY A 34 -11.50 -6.91 -12.33
N PRO A 35 -11.93 -8.17 -12.48
CA PRO A 35 -11.60 -9.00 -13.65
C PRO A 35 -12.26 -8.52 -14.94
N GLN A 36 -13.21 -7.58 -14.86
CA GLN A 36 -13.95 -7.06 -16.01
C GLN A 36 -13.23 -5.92 -16.74
N MET A 37 -12.02 -5.57 -16.31
CA MET A 37 -11.20 -4.58 -17.00
C MET A 37 -10.95 -5.03 -18.47
N PRO A 38 -11.30 -4.19 -19.46
CA PRO A 38 -10.98 -4.49 -20.85
C PRO A 38 -9.47 -4.54 -21.07
N GLN A 39 -8.95 -5.59 -21.72
CA GLN A 39 -7.52 -5.73 -21.97
C GLN A 39 -6.97 -4.69 -22.97
N SER A 40 -7.81 -4.14 -23.85
CA SER A 40 -7.40 -3.15 -24.83
C SER A 40 -7.59 -1.73 -24.30
N GLU A 41 -6.58 -0.89 -24.52
CA GLU A 41 -6.60 0.51 -24.07
C GLU A 41 -7.76 1.31 -24.68
N TYR A 42 -8.12 1.01 -25.93
CA TYR A 42 -9.30 1.60 -26.59
C TYR A 42 -10.61 1.22 -25.89
N ALA A 43 -10.77 -0.04 -25.48
CA ALA A 43 -11.95 -0.47 -24.75
C ALA A 43 -12.00 0.17 -23.35
N MET A 44 -10.86 0.36 -22.68
CA MET A 44 -10.82 1.08 -21.40
C MET A 44 -11.33 2.53 -21.51
N GLN A 45 -11.07 3.20 -22.63
CA GLN A 45 -11.48 4.59 -22.86
C GLN A 45 -12.95 4.72 -23.26
N THR A 46 -13.54 3.67 -23.82
CA THR A 46 -14.90 3.72 -24.42
C THR A 46 -15.94 3.01 -23.58
N THR A 47 -15.55 1.98 -22.81
CA THR A 47 -16.45 1.25 -21.92
C THR A 47 -16.66 2.04 -20.64
N ALA A 48 -17.86 2.59 -20.49
CA ALA A 48 -18.31 3.27 -19.28
C ALA A 48 -19.06 2.30 -18.36
N VAL A 49 -18.79 2.40 -17.07
CA VAL A 49 -19.46 1.65 -16.01
C VAL A 49 -20.16 2.63 -15.09
N ARG A 50 -21.41 2.30 -14.74
CA ARG A 50 -22.19 3.05 -13.76
C ARG A 50 -21.94 2.44 -12.38
N ILE A 51 -21.44 3.25 -11.45
CA ILE A 51 -21.13 2.86 -10.08
C ILE A 51 -21.82 3.80 -9.11
N SER A 52 -22.14 3.32 -7.90
CA SER A 52 -22.72 4.20 -6.87
C SER A 52 -21.68 5.22 -6.40
N LYS A 53 -22.14 6.43 -6.05
CA LYS A 53 -21.26 7.45 -5.44
C LYS A 53 -20.64 6.95 -4.14
N LEU A 54 -21.38 6.16 -3.37
CA LEU A 54 -20.89 5.57 -2.13
C LEU A 54 -19.73 4.61 -2.39
N GLN A 55 -19.85 3.70 -3.37
CA GLN A 55 -18.76 2.80 -3.74
C GLN A 55 -17.56 3.58 -4.28
N ALA A 56 -17.78 4.58 -5.13
CA ALA A 56 -16.68 5.40 -5.63
C ALA A 56 -15.95 6.13 -4.50
N ALA A 57 -16.68 6.68 -3.52
CA ALA A 57 -16.11 7.31 -2.34
C ALA A 57 -15.32 6.33 -1.47
N GLN A 58 -15.85 5.12 -1.26
CA GLN A 58 -15.17 4.06 -0.50
C GLN A 58 -13.89 3.60 -1.19
N VAL A 59 -13.94 3.36 -2.51
CA VAL A 59 -12.78 2.97 -3.32
C VAL A 59 -11.73 4.08 -3.34
N TYR A 60 -12.17 5.33 -3.45
CA TYR A 60 -11.29 6.50 -3.38
C TYR A 60 -10.58 6.58 -2.03
N ALA A 61 -11.33 6.61 -0.93
CA ALA A 61 -10.78 6.67 0.43
C ALA A 61 -9.84 5.49 0.72
N ALA A 62 -10.21 4.27 0.33
CA ALA A 62 -9.36 3.10 0.48
C ALA A 62 -8.04 3.23 -0.30
N SER A 63 -8.10 3.83 -1.50
CA SER A 63 -6.91 4.07 -2.33
C SER A 63 -6.00 5.15 -1.74
N VAL A 64 -6.56 6.18 -1.11
CA VAL A 64 -5.77 7.17 -0.34
C VAL A 64 -5.06 6.51 0.83
N MET A 65 -5.79 5.71 1.62
CA MET A 65 -5.23 4.99 2.76
C MET A 65 -4.13 4.01 2.33
N PHE A 66 -4.32 3.33 1.19
CA PHE A 66 -3.31 2.47 0.60
C PHE A 66 -2.04 3.24 0.20
N GLY A 67 -2.16 4.38 -0.48
CA GLY A 67 -1.02 5.22 -0.84
C GLY A 67 -0.26 5.73 0.40
N TYR A 68 -0.99 6.18 1.41
CA TYR A 68 -0.43 6.61 2.70
C TYR A 68 0.35 5.47 3.38
N PHE A 69 -0.26 4.29 3.48
CA PHE A 69 0.36 3.09 4.02
C PHE A 69 1.62 2.70 3.25
N LEU A 70 1.51 2.58 1.93
CA LEU A 70 2.60 2.14 1.06
C LEU A 70 3.80 3.08 1.18
N ARG A 71 3.57 4.40 1.20
CA ARG A 71 4.63 5.38 1.38
C ARG A 71 5.34 5.23 2.72
N ARG A 72 4.60 4.92 3.79
CA ARG A 72 5.16 4.71 5.12
C ARG A 72 6.00 3.43 5.20
N VAL A 73 5.51 2.34 4.61
CA VAL A 73 6.24 1.07 4.59
C VAL A 73 7.46 1.17 3.69
N ASP A 74 7.35 1.69 2.47
CA ASP A 74 8.48 1.81 1.53
C ASP A 74 9.63 2.61 2.16
N LYS A 75 9.34 3.74 2.82
CA LYS A 75 10.36 4.49 3.57
C LYS A 75 11.01 3.68 4.69
N ARG A 76 10.21 2.95 5.48
CA ARG A 76 10.72 2.11 6.58
C ARG A 76 11.59 0.98 6.05
N PHE A 77 11.12 0.29 5.01
CA PHE A 77 11.81 -0.78 4.33
C PHE A 77 13.14 -0.33 3.74
N GLN A 78 13.17 0.81 3.03
CA GLN A 78 14.40 1.36 2.48
C GLN A 78 15.40 1.75 3.57
N MET A 79 14.92 2.28 4.72
CA MET A 79 15.79 2.53 5.86
C MET A 79 16.35 1.23 6.44
N GLU A 80 15.51 0.22 6.71
CA GLU A 80 15.96 -1.06 7.26
C GLU A 80 16.93 -1.80 6.33
N LYS A 81 16.75 -1.64 5.01
CA LYS A 81 17.68 -2.09 3.96
C LYS A 81 19.04 -1.40 4.06
N GLN A 82 19.06 -0.08 4.17
CA GLN A 82 20.30 0.70 4.27
C GLN A 82 21.07 0.43 5.57
N PHE A 83 20.35 0.20 6.68
CA PHE A 83 20.96 -0.13 7.97
C PHE A 83 21.28 -1.62 8.14
N GLY A 84 21.00 -2.46 7.13
CA GLY A 84 21.23 -3.91 7.19
C GLY A 84 20.52 -4.59 8.36
N THR A 85 19.40 -4.02 8.83
CA THR A 85 18.70 -4.43 10.05
C THR A 85 17.53 -5.36 9.79
N PHE A 86 17.28 -5.73 8.53
CA PHE A 86 16.44 -6.89 8.26
C PHE A 86 16.97 -8.02 9.13
N LYS A 87 16.05 -8.73 9.81
CA LYS A 87 16.41 -9.97 10.52
C LYS A 87 17.09 -10.86 9.47
N LYS A 88 18.42 -10.80 9.39
CA LYS A 88 19.23 -11.88 8.86
C LYS A 88 18.65 -13.09 9.53
N SER A 89 18.22 -14.06 8.74
CA SER A 89 17.69 -15.30 9.29
C SER A 89 18.64 -15.76 10.39
N THR A 90 18.14 -16.29 11.50
CA THR A 90 19.00 -16.69 12.62
C THR A 90 20.16 -17.53 12.11
N ASP A 91 19.91 -18.34 11.07
CA ASP A 91 20.89 -19.13 10.32
C ASP A 91 21.99 -18.30 9.63
N GLU A 92 21.68 -17.15 9.00
CA GLU A 92 22.68 -16.24 8.42
C GLU A 92 23.50 -15.51 9.48
N THR A 93 22.89 -15.14 10.62
CA THR A 93 23.66 -14.56 11.74
C THR A 93 24.58 -15.61 12.37
N VAL A 94 24.11 -16.85 12.49
CA VAL A 94 24.88 -17.99 12.99
C VAL A 94 26.01 -18.32 12.03
N ALA A 95 25.77 -18.36 10.72
CA ALA A 95 26.82 -18.59 9.72
C ALA A 95 27.88 -17.48 9.71
N MET A 96 27.46 -16.21 9.80
CA MET A 96 28.38 -15.07 9.92
C MET A 96 29.18 -15.11 11.23
N LEU A 97 28.55 -15.52 12.34
CA LEU A 97 29.21 -15.72 13.63
C LEU A 97 30.21 -16.89 13.57
N GLU A 98 29.84 -18.02 12.97
CA GLU A 98 30.72 -19.17 12.77
C GLU A 98 31.93 -18.83 11.90
N GLU A 99 31.75 -18.03 10.84
CA GLU A 99 32.84 -17.53 10.00
C GLU A 99 33.78 -16.58 10.78
N LEU A 100 33.22 -15.67 11.59
CA LEU A 100 33.99 -14.80 12.47
C LEU A 100 34.74 -15.59 13.55
N PHE A 101 34.12 -16.61 14.13
CA PHE A 101 34.74 -17.50 15.10
C PHE A 101 35.86 -18.33 14.45
N ALA A 102 35.64 -18.89 13.27
CA ALA A 102 36.66 -19.62 12.51
C ALA A 102 37.86 -18.72 12.17
N ARG A 103 37.61 -17.47 11.76
CA ARG A 103 38.64 -16.48 11.50
C ARG A 103 39.38 -16.05 12.77
N SER A 104 38.68 -15.90 13.90
CA SER A 104 39.32 -15.60 15.19
C SER A 104 40.17 -16.76 15.70
N LYS A 105 39.72 -18.01 15.50
CA LYS A 105 40.45 -19.22 15.87
C LYS A 105 41.73 -19.39 15.04
N SER A 106 41.71 -18.97 13.78
CA SER A 106 42.92 -18.91 12.93
C SER A 106 43.95 -17.86 13.39
N LEU A 107 43.54 -16.89 14.21
CA LEU A 107 44.42 -15.86 14.78
C LEU A 107 44.98 -16.26 16.16
N ASP A 108 44.28 -17.13 16.89
CA ASP A 108 44.69 -17.65 18.21
C ASP A 108 45.65 -18.86 18.10
N GLU A 109 45.81 -19.45 16.91
CA GLU A 109 46.79 -20.52 16.63
C GLU A 109 48.15 -19.98 16.15
N LEU A 110 48.40 -18.67 16.25
CA LEU A 110 49.70 -18.06 15.93
C LEU A 110 50.45 -17.66 17.21
N ASP A 111 50.81 -18.65 18.01
CA ASP A 111 51.99 -18.58 18.88
C ASP A 111 52.76 -19.91 18.79
N GLY A 112 53.78 -19.94 17.94
CA GLY A 112 54.59 -21.12 17.65
C GLY A 112 55.33 -21.00 16.33
N GLU A 113 56.63 -20.73 16.44
CA GLU A 113 57.57 -20.30 15.38
C GLU A 113 57.75 -21.25 14.17
N ASP A 114 58.17 -20.62 13.08
CA ASP A 114 58.98 -21.10 11.94
C ASP A 114 58.37 -21.60 10.60
N SER A 115 58.79 -20.85 9.56
CA SER A 115 59.26 -21.29 8.23
C SER A 115 58.26 -21.70 7.13
N ALA A 116 58.19 -20.78 6.14
CA ALA A 116 58.23 -21.00 4.68
C ALA A 116 57.08 -21.74 3.97
N GLY A 117 56.57 -21.09 2.91
CA GLY A 117 55.87 -21.78 1.83
C GLY A 117 54.78 -20.96 1.16
N LEU A 118 55.14 -20.17 0.15
CA LEU A 118 54.21 -19.81 -0.91
C LEU A 118 53.82 -21.10 -1.66
N SER A 119 52.54 -21.45 -1.66
CA SER A 119 51.97 -22.34 -2.68
C SER A 119 50.49 -22.06 -2.89
N ASP A 120 50.23 -21.35 -3.98
CA ASP A 120 49.12 -21.53 -4.90
C ASP A 120 48.54 -22.96 -4.90
N ARG A 121 47.21 -23.10 -4.76
CA ARG A 121 46.38 -24.03 -5.56
C ARG A 121 44.89 -23.99 -5.23
N ASN A 122 44.15 -23.49 -6.21
CA ASN A 122 43.10 -24.21 -6.95
C ASN A 122 41.80 -24.65 -6.26
N GLY A 123 40.70 -24.05 -6.73
CA GLY A 123 39.58 -24.80 -7.32
C GLY A 123 38.65 -25.53 -6.35
N GLY A 124 37.68 -24.80 -5.81
CA GLY A 124 36.44 -25.35 -5.27
C GLY A 124 35.26 -24.79 -6.06
N GLU A 125 34.89 -25.47 -7.14
CA GLU A 125 33.57 -25.35 -7.75
C GLU A 125 32.54 -25.85 -6.73
N GLY A 126 31.80 -24.91 -6.15
CA GLY A 126 30.59 -25.17 -5.39
C GLY A 126 29.40 -24.57 -6.13
N GLU A 127 28.71 -25.40 -6.91
CA GLU A 127 27.33 -25.14 -7.32
C GLU A 127 26.39 -25.35 -6.12
N GLY A 128 25.45 -24.42 -5.92
CA GLY A 128 24.40 -24.45 -4.88
C GLY A 128 24.80 -23.64 -3.65
N GLU A 129 24.05 -22.69 -3.12
CA GLU A 129 22.63 -22.36 -3.20
C GLU A 129 22.48 -20.83 -3.30
N GLY A 130 21.38 -20.37 -3.90
CA GLY A 130 21.13 -18.95 -4.11
C GLY A 130 21.33 -18.13 -2.83
N VAL A 131 22.14 -17.07 -2.94
CA VAL A 131 22.08 -15.93 -2.03
C VAL A 131 20.60 -15.59 -1.91
N LYS A 132 19.96 -15.89 -0.78
CA LYS A 132 18.61 -15.40 -0.50
C LYS A 132 18.72 -13.88 -0.53
N GLY A 133 18.19 -13.30 -1.61
CA GLY A 133 18.20 -11.86 -1.82
C GLY A 133 17.58 -11.16 -0.62
N GLU A 134 17.91 -9.87 -0.46
CA GLU A 134 17.22 -9.00 0.49
C GLU A 134 15.69 -9.18 0.34
N PRO A 135 14.93 -9.24 1.44
CA PRO A 135 13.50 -9.49 1.38
C PRO A 135 12.84 -8.44 0.49
N THR A 136 11.89 -8.84 -0.34
CA THR A 136 11.12 -7.89 -1.15
C THR A 136 10.21 -7.05 -0.25
N LEU A 137 9.82 -5.84 -0.69
CA LEU A 137 8.85 -5.02 0.02
C LEU A 137 7.54 -5.77 0.30
N GLN A 138 7.13 -6.66 -0.59
CA GLN A 138 5.96 -7.49 -0.41
C GLN A 138 6.12 -8.48 0.75
N GLU A 139 7.21 -9.25 0.77
CA GLU A 139 7.53 -10.18 1.88
C GLU A 139 7.66 -9.43 3.21
N TYR A 140 8.19 -8.21 3.17
CA TYR A 140 8.28 -7.34 4.34
C TYR A 140 6.91 -6.94 4.89
N VAL A 141 5.97 -6.54 4.02
CA VAL A 141 4.58 -6.24 4.43
C VAL A 141 3.88 -7.48 4.96
N GLU A 142 4.07 -8.63 4.32
CA GLU A 142 3.49 -9.90 4.74
C GLU A 142 4.00 -10.36 6.12
N SER A 143 5.19 -9.91 6.54
CA SER A 143 5.73 -10.19 7.87
C SER A 143 5.05 -9.42 9.00
N PHE A 144 4.23 -8.40 8.70
CA PHE A 144 3.57 -7.59 9.71
C PHE A 144 2.39 -8.33 10.34
N ASP A 145 2.27 -8.23 11.66
CA ASP A 145 1.06 -8.64 12.35
C ASP A 145 -0.09 -7.65 12.10
N ARG A 146 -1.33 -8.07 12.40
CA ARG A 146 -2.54 -7.26 12.15
C ARG A 146 -2.51 -5.91 12.86
N GLN A 147 -1.90 -5.83 14.05
CA GLN A 147 -1.82 -4.57 14.79
C GLN A 147 -0.83 -3.63 14.12
N THR A 148 0.37 -4.11 13.76
CA THR A 148 1.36 -3.29 13.04
C THR A 148 0.83 -2.79 11.69
N LEU A 149 0.09 -3.63 10.95
CA LEU A 149 -0.57 -3.20 9.71
C LEU A 149 -1.56 -2.06 9.96
N ALA A 150 -2.44 -2.21 10.96
CA ALA A 150 -3.44 -1.19 11.29
C ALA A 150 -2.79 0.12 11.76
N GLU A 151 -1.76 0.05 12.60
CA GLU A 151 -1.01 1.21 13.05
C GLU A 151 -0.26 1.91 11.93
N THR A 152 0.24 1.15 10.95
CA THR A 152 0.96 1.69 9.78
C THR A 152 -0.01 2.36 8.81
N ALA A 153 -1.20 1.78 8.61
CA ALA A 153 -2.23 2.33 7.73
C ALA A 153 -2.96 3.55 8.31
N LYS A 154 -2.96 3.73 9.63
CA LYS A 154 -3.64 4.84 10.29
C LYS A 154 -2.97 6.19 9.97
N VAL A 155 -3.77 7.16 9.53
CA VAL A 155 -3.35 8.58 9.38
C VAL A 155 -3.03 9.16 10.75
N VAL A 156 -1.86 9.81 10.85
CA VAL A 156 -1.28 10.24 12.13
C VAL A 156 -1.92 11.52 12.65
N SER A 157 -2.28 12.47 11.79
CA SER A 157 -2.82 13.77 12.18
C SER A 157 -4.34 13.90 12.06
N THR A 158 -4.98 14.65 12.96
CA THR A 158 -6.40 14.99 12.85
C THR A 158 -6.68 15.87 11.62
N GLU A 159 -5.72 16.71 11.27
CA GLU A 159 -5.75 17.61 10.13
C GLU A 159 -5.75 16.82 8.83
N GLY A 160 -4.92 15.77 8.72
CA GLY A 160 -4.91 14.85 7.59
C GLY A 160 -6.20 14.05 7.46
N VAL A 161 -6.78 13.62 8.59
CA VAL A 161 -8.11 12.97 8.60
C VAL A 161 -9.21 13.93 8.13
N ALA A 162 -9.23 15.16 8.65
CA ALA A 162 -10.21 16.18 8.25
C ALA A 162 -10.07 16.52 6.76
N LEU A 163 -8.85 16.67 6.26
CA LEU A 163 -8.58 16.96 4.85
C LEU A 163 -9.07 15.82 3.94
N LEU A 164 -8.82 14.56 4.30
CA LEU A 164 -9.35 13.41 3.57
C LEU A 164 -10.89 13.41 3.55
N GLN A 165 -11.52 13.71 4.68
CA GLN A 165 -12.98 13.77 4.78
C GLN A 165 -13.56 14.89 3.93
N GLU A 166 -13.02 16.11 4.01
CA GLU A 166 -13.49 17.25 3.23
C GLU A 166 -13.28 17.02 1.73
N TYR A 167 -12.14 16.48 1.31
CA TYR A 167 -11.86 16.22 -0.10
C TYR A 167 -12.79 15.14 -0.67
N THR A 168 -12.97 14.03 0.07
CA THR A 168 -13.88 12.95 -0.34
C THR A 168 -15.33 13.44 -0.38
N ASN A 169 -15.75 14.22 0.62
CA ASN A 169 -17.09 14.80 0.67
C ASN A 169 -17.32 15.81 -0.46
N SER A 170 -16.30 16.59 -0.85
CA SER A 170 -16.40 17.52 -1.96
C SER A 170 -16.49 16.80 -3.32
N LEU A 171 -15.86 15.63 -3.46
CA LEU A 171 -15.85 14.89 -4.73
C LEU A 171 -17.12 14.06 -4.93
N PHE A 172 -17.63 13.44 -3.88
CA PHE A 172 -18.74 12.48 -3.96
C PHE A 172 -20.02 12.92 -3.23
N GLY A 173 -19.95 13.96 -2.41
CA GLY A 173 -21.01 14.35 -1.47
C GLY A 173 -20.80 13.74 -0.07
N SER A 174 -21.67 14.11 0.86
CA SER A 174 -21.62 13.58 2.24
C SER A 174 -21.72 12.05 2.23
N VAL A 175 -20.66 11.38 2.69
CA VAL A 175 -20.64 9.92 2.80
C VAL A 175 -21.75 9.41 3.73
N GLN A 176 -22.11 10.19 4.76
CA GLN A 176 -23.21 9.84 5.66
C GLN A 176 -24.55 9.83 4.93
N ASP A 177 -24.81 10.86 4.13
CA ASP A 177 -26.06 10.97 3.37
C ASP A 177 -26.18 9.83 2.35
N LEU A 178 -25.08 9.52 1.66
CA LEU A 178 -25.00 8.40 0.72
C LEU A 178 -25.19 7.04 1.42
N GLN A 179 -24.67 6.88 2.63
CA GLN A 179 -24.88 5.67 3.44
C GLN A 179 -26.34 5.54 3.87
N THR A 180 -26.97 6.62 4.31
CA THR A 180 -28.39 6.63 4.67
C THR A 180 -29.27 6.33 3.46
N GLU A 181 -28.96 6.92 2.30
CA GLU A 181 -29.65 6.63 1.04
C GLU A 181 -29.56 5.13 0.69
N MET A 182 -28.36 4.55 0.75
CA MET A 182 -28.17 3.13 0.48
C MET A 182 -28.86 2.25 1.54
N GLN A 183 -28.83 2.65 2.82
CA GLN A 183 -29.52 1.94 3.90
C GLN A 183 -31.03 1.93 3.69
N ASN A 184 -31.64 3.06 3.32
CA ASN A 184 -33.08 3.15 3.06
C ASN A 184 -33.52 2.25 1.89
N VAL A 185 -32.69 2.15 0.84
CA VAL A 185 -32.96 1.29 -0.32
C VAL A 185 -32.80 -0.20 0.01
N MET A 186 -31.97 -0.50 1.00
CA MET A 186 -31.74 -1.84 1.53
C MET A 186 -32.70 -2.20 2.67
N GLU A 187 -33.34 -1.21 3.30
CA GLU A 187 -34.28 -1.40 4.40
C GLU A 187 -35.53 -2.13 3.90
N GLY A 188 -35.80 -3.30 4.49
CA GLY A 188 -36.89 -4.19 4.06
C GLY A 188 -36.51 -5.25 3.01
N LYS A 189 -35.23 -5.29 2.56
CA LYS A 189 -34.69 -6.38 1.75
C LYS A 189 -33.84 -7.31 2.64
N GLU A 190 -34.18 -8.59 2.70
CA GLU A 190 -33.35 -9.59 3.38
C GLU A 190 -32.23 -10.07 2.44
N PHE A 191 -30.99 -9.98 2.91
CA PHE A 191 -29.81 -10.42 2.16
C PHE A 191 -29.30 -11.73 2.75
N ASP A 192 -29.73 -12.84 2.17
CA ASP A 192 -29.25 -14.17 2.56
C ASP A 192 -27.85 -14.48 1.99
N SER A 193 -27.43 -13.74 0.95
CA SER A 193 -26.13 -13.92 0.29
C SER A 193 -25.58 -12.59 -0.25
N GLN A 194 -24.25 -12.53 -0.40
CA GLN A 194 -23.56 -11.40 -1.04
C GLN A 194 -24.01 -11.18 -2.48
N GLU A 195 -24.39 -12.24 -3.19
CA GLU A 195 -24.91 -12.15 -4.56
C GLU A 195 -26.24 -11.39 -4.61
N LYS A 196 -27.19 -11.70 -3.70
CA LYS A 196 -28.46 -10.97 -3.61
C LYS A 196 -28.26 -9.49 -3.26
N MET A 197 -27.26 -9.18 -2.44
CA MET A 197 -26.91 -7.79 -2.11
C MET A 197 -26.36 -7.05 -3.34
N PHE A 198 -25.48 -7.70 -4.12
CA PHE A 198 -24.96 -7.13 -5.36
C PHE A 198 -26.07 -6.91 -6.39
N GLU A 199 -26.96 -7.88 -6.56
CA GLU A 199 -28.10 -7.80 -7.47
C GLU A 199 -29.07 -6.68 -7.05
N ALA A 200 -29.40 -6.57 -5.76
CA ALA A 200 -30.27 -5.50 -5.26
C ALA A 200 -29.65 -4.10 -5.44
N MET A 201 -28.33 -3.99 -5.26
CA MET A 201 -27.60 -2.75 -5.52
C MET A 201 -27.58 -2.40 -7.00
N GLN A 202 -27.42 -3.39 -7.88
CA GLN A 202 -27.49 -3.19 -9.33
C GLN A 202 -28.89 -2.75 -9.77
N ALA A 203 -29.94 -3.37 -9.21
CA ALA A 203 -31.32 -2.96 -9.44
C ALA A 203 -31.58 -1.52 -8.96
N ALA A 204 -31.03 -1.12 -7.82
CA ALA A 204 -31.12 0.25 -7.32
C ALA A 204 -30.40 1.27 -8.22
N LEU A 205 -29.25 0.89 -8.80
CA LEU A 205 -28.52 1.72 -9.76
C LEU A 205 -29.29 1.92 -11.08
N GLU A 206 -30.00 0.89 -11.53
CA GLU A 206 -30.86 0.92 -12.72
C GLU A 206 -32.15 1.71 -12.47
N GLY A 207 -32.70 1.62 -11.25
CA GLY A 207 -33.89 2.35 -10.81
C GLY A 207 -33.65 3.82 -10.47
N ASP A 208 -32.40 4.31 -10.52
CA ASP A 208 -32.00 5.66 -10.09
C ASP A 208 -32.41 5.97 -8.63
N GLU A 209 -32.54 4.92 -7.80
CA GLU A 209 -32.89 5.01 -6.38
C GLU A 209 -31.68 5.44 -5.52
N ILE A 210 -30.47 5.28 -6.08
CA ILE A 210 -29.21 5.70 -5.47
C ILE A 210 -28.41 6.60 -6.41
N GLN A 211 -27.79 7.62 -5.85
CA GLN A 211 -26.88 8.48 -6.60
C GLN A 211 -25.71 7.69 -7.21
N ALA A 212 -25.62 7.75 -8.53
CA ALA A 212 -24.59 7.07 -9.31
C ALA A 212 -23.73 8.05 -10.11
N LEU A 213 -22.56 7.57 -10.51
CA LEU A 213 -21.69 8.20 -11.51
C LEU A 213 -21.36 7.19 -12.61
N THR A 214 -21.21 7.71 -13.82
CA THR A 214 -20.79 6.93 -14.97
C THR A 214 -19.37 7.32 -15.32
N LEU A 215 -18.42 6.38 -15.18
CA LEU A 215 -17.01 6.59 -15.49
C LEU A 215 -16.50 5.52 -16.44
N THR A 216 -15.62 5.92 -17.36
CA THR A 216 -14.86 4.96 -18.15
C THR A 216 -13.84 4.22 -17.28
N PHE A 217 -13.40 3.03 -17.68
CA PHE A 217 -12.30 2.35 -16.97
C PHE A 217 -11.02 3.19 -16.96
N ALA A 218 -10.77 3.98 -18.01
CA ALA A 218 -9.65 4.92 -18.05
C ALA A 218 -9.76 6.01 -16.97
N ASP A 219 -10.97 6.53 -16.73
CA ASP A 219 -11.21 7.54 -15.69
C ASP A 219 -11.14 6.92 -14.29
N GLN A 220 -11.71 5.73 -14.08
CA GLN A 220 -11.57 5.00 -12.82
C GLN A 220 -10.10 4.77 -12.48
N ARG A 221 -9.30 4.32 -13.46
CA ARG A 221 -7.85 4.14 -13.30
C ARG A 221 -7.16 5.44 -12.88
N ARG A 222 -7.51 6.57 -13.51
CA ARG A 222 -6.93 7.89 -13.18
C ARG A 222 -7.31 8.33 -11.76
N VAL A 223 -8.57 8.16 -11.38
CA VAL A 223 -9.07 8.52 -10.03
C VAL A 223 -8.37 7.69 -8.96
N ILE A 224 -8.19 6.38 -9.18
CA ILE A 224 -7.47 5.51 -8.23
C ILE A 224 -5.99 5.93 -8.11
N LEU A 225 -5.31 6.18 -9.23
CA LEU A 225 -3.91 6.61 -9.20
C LEU A 225 -3.72 7.98 -8.55
N GLU A 226 -4.66 8.91 -8.77
CA GLU A 226 -4.66 10.20 -8.10
C GLU A 226 -4.85 10.05 -6.59
N ALA A 227 -5.78 9.19 -6.16
CA ALA A 227 -6.00 8.90 -4.74
C ALA A 227 -4.75 8.31 -4.07
N VAL A 228 -4.07 7.36 -4.73
CA VAL A 228 -2.82 6.76 -4.24
C VAL A 228 -1.73 7.83 -4.11
N ALA A 229 -1.58 8.68 -5.14
CA ALA A 229 -0.60 9.77 -5.10
C ALA A 229 -0.90 10.77 -3.98
N PHE A 230 -2.17 11.15 -3.80
CA PHE A 230 -2.62 12.02 -2.73
C PHE A 230 -2.31 11.43 -1.34
N GLY A 231 -2.54 10.14 -1.13
CA GLY A 231 -2.17 9.45 0.12
C GLY A 231 -0.66 9.47 0.39
N SER A 232 0.16 9.21 -0.63
CA SER A 232 1.61 9.29 -0.54
C SER A 232 2.10 10.70 -0.19
N PHE A 233 1.55 11.73 -0.85
CA PHE A 233 1.88 13.13 -0.57
C PHE A 233 1.41 13.58 0.82
N LEU A 234 0.27 13.09 1.30
CA LEU A 234 -0.21 13.35 2.66
C LEU A 234 0.82 12.85 3.68
N ARG A 235 1.33 11.62 3.52
CA ARG A 235 2.35 11.08 4.41
C ARG A 235 3.65 11.88 4.38
N ASP A 236 4.07 12.33 3.20
CA ASP A 236 5.28 13.15 3.05
C ASP A 236 5.14 14.53 3.70
N THR A 237 3.96 15.14 3.55
CA THR A 237 3.65 16.44 4.15
C THR A 237 3.62 16.35 5.66
N GLU A 238 2.96 15.32 6.22
CA GLU A 238 2.97 15.09 7.67
C GLU A 238 4.39 14.91 8.22
N ALA A 239 5.21 14.07 7.56
CA ALA A 239 6.59 13.85 7.97
C ALA A 239 7.44 15.13 7.88
N TYR A 240 7.24 15.95 6.84
CA TYR A 240 7.92 17.24 6.70
C TYR A 240 7.53 18.22 7.80
N VAL A 241 6.24 18.33 8.12
CA VAL A 241 5.73 19.22 9.17
C VAL A 241 6.21 18.74 10.54
N GLU A 242 6.20 17.43 10.80
CA GLU A 242 6.71 16.84 12.05
C GLU A 242 8.18 17.20 12.30
N VAL A 243 9.02 17.18 11.25
CA VAL A 243 10.44 17.56 11.34
C VAL A 243 10.62 19.08 11.44
N SER A 244 9.85 19.86 10.68
CA SER A 244 10.07 21.31 10.54
C SER A 244 9.42 22.14 11.64
N HIS A 245 8.32 21.64 12.21
CA HIS A 245 7.52 22.33 13.21
C HIS A 245 7.04 21.32 14.25
N THR A 246 7.82 21.19 15.32
CA THR A 246 7.41 20.40 16.49
C THR A 246 6.10 20.97 17.04
N SER A 247 5.06 20.11 17.11
CA SER A 247 3.72 20.39 17.67
C SER A 247 2.66 21.08 16.80
N LEU A 248 2.78 21.15 15.47
CA LEU A 248 1.66 21.63 14.62
C LEU A 248 0.59 20.57 14.31
N LEU A 249 0.94 19.29 14.29
CA LEU A 249 -0.01 18.21 13.99
C LEU A 249 -0.65 17.69 15.27
N THR A 250 -1.98 17.72 15.35
CA THR A 250 -2.70 17.13 16.47
C THR A 250 -2.82 15.62 16.24
N PRO A 251 -2.43 14.75 17.19
CA PRO A 251 -2.49 13.31 16.99
C PRO A 251 -3.93 12.83 16.83
N ALA A 252 -4.19 11.99 15.81
CA ALA A 252 -5.52 11.48 15.52
C ALA A 252 -6.04 10.54 16.62
N PRO A 253 -7.32 10.65 17.03
CA PRO A 253 -7.89 9.85 18.12
C PRO A 253 -7.73 8.34 17.88
N SER A 254 -7.33 7.60 18.92
CA SER A 254 -7.20 6.14 18.92
C SER A 254 -8.49 5.49 19.43
N GLY A 255 -9.51 5.38 18.56
CA GLY A 255 -10.79 4.73 18.91
C GLY A 255 -11.28 3.76 17.85
N PRO A 256 -11.84 2.59 18.23
CA PRO A 256 -12.51 1.67 17.30
C PRO A 256 -13.83 2.31 16.87
N GLY A 257 -13.83 2.96 15.70
CA GLY A 257 -15.00 3.69 15.18
C GLY A 257 -14.70 5.10 14.67
N GLY A 258 -13.44 5.56 14.72
CA GLY A 258 -13.03 6.78 14.04
C GLY A 258 -12.91 6.59 12.51
N PRO A 259 -12.99 7.67 11.72
CA PRO A 259 -12.88 7.67 10.26
C PRO A 259 -11.53 7.19 9.67
N GLY A 260 -10.63 6.65 10.50
CA GLY A 260 -9.36 6.02 10.12
C GLY A 260 -9.26 4.55 10.54
N ALA A 261 -10.37 3.89 10.91
CA ALA A 261 -10.39 2.46 11.16
C ALA A 261 -10.23 1.69 9.83
N PRO A 262 -9.38 0.65 9.77
CA PRO A 262 -9.31 -0.21 8.60
C PRO A 262 -10.69 -0.86 8.35
N PRO A 263 -11.10 -1.05 7.09
CA PRO A 263 -12.32 -1.78 6.80
C PRO A 263 -12.25 -3.18 7.44
N PRO A 264 -13.37 -3.73 7.92
CA PRO A 264 -13.38 -5.07 8.48
C PRO A 264 -12.87 -6.07 7.41
N PRO A 265 -12.10 -7.10 7.81
CA PRO A 265 -11.66 -8.11 6.87
C PRO A 265 -12.88 -8.76 6.20
N PRO A 266 -12.78 -9.20 4.93
CA PRO A 266 -13.83 -9.99 4.30
C PRO A 266 -14.12 -11.18 5.21
N ALA A 267 -15.39 -11.36 5.57
CA ALA A 267 -15.84 -12.45 6.42
C ALA A 267 -15.27 -13.75 5.86
N ALA A 268 -14.43 -14.42 6.66
CA ALA A 268 -13.95 -15.74 6.32
C ALA A 268 -15.18 -16.64 6.14
N LEU A 269 -15.33 -17.17 4.93
CA LEU A 269 -16.23 -18.27 4.61
C LEU A 269 -15.90 -19.42 5.59
N THR A 270 -16.78 -19.63 6.57
CA THR A 270 -17.02 -20.96 7.14
C THR A 270 -18.00 -21.71 6.26
#